data_AF-A5BJF1-F1
#
_entry.id   AF-A5BJF1-F1
#
_cell.length_a   1.000
_cell.length_b   1.000
_cell.length_c   1.000
_cell.angle_alpha   90.00
_cell.angle_beta   90.00
_cell.angle_gamma   90.00
#
_symmetry.space_group_name_H-M   'P 1'
#
loop_
_entity.id
_entity.type
_entity.pdbx_description
1 polymer ?
#
loop_
_entity_poly.entity_id
_entity_poly.type
_entity_poly.pdbx_seq_one_letter_code
_entity_poly.pdbx_strand_id
1 'polypeptide(L)'
;MKVSSDMIEKMHQEAEMAWAPELVRVMKETKEPFLNAIYDCDPLEQIFWDNVVLIGDAAHPTTPHGLRSTNMSVLDAAVLGKCLEKWGVENLSSALEEYQSTRLPVTSKQVLHARRLGRLKQGLILADREPFDPKTASLEDCEELQQKNMPFFADIPLPLNS
;
A
#
# COMPACT_ATOMS: atom_id res chain seq x y z
N MET A 1 -2.86 17.85 -9.08
CA MET A 1 -2.83 18.77 -10.23
C MET A 1 -4.20 19.42 -10.40
N LYS A 2 -4.29 20.72 -10.71
CA LYS A 2 -5.58 21.40 -10.94
C LYS A 2 -6.17 20.90 -12.26
N VAL A 3 -7.40 20.42 -12.23
CA VAL A 3 -8.12 19.92 -13.42
C VAL A 3 -8.84 21.07 -14.13
N SER A 4 -8.92 21.00 -15.45
CA SER A 4 -9.67 21.99 -16.24
C SER A 4 -11.17 21.74 -16.16
N SER A 5 -11.98 22.75 -16.47
CA SER A 5 -13.44 22.62 -16.56
C SER A 5 -13.86 21.53 -17.54
N ASP A 6 -13.19 21.41 -18.69
CA ASP A 6 -13.46 20.37 -19.68
C ASP A 6 -13.22 18.96 -19.13
N MET A 7 -12.18 18.76 -18.31
CA MET A 7 -11.91 17.48 -17.65
C MET A 7 -13.02 17.12 -16.65
N ILE A 8 -13.52 18.11 -15.91
CA ILE A 8 -14.61 17.93 -14.94
C ILE A 8 -15.90 17.56 -15.67
N GLU A 9 -16.23 18.26 -16.75
CA GLU A 9 -17.42 17.97 -17.56
C GLU A 9 -17.37 16.55 -18.13
N LYS A 10 -16.23 16.17 -18.71
CA LYS A 10 -16.02 14.80 -19.21
C LYS A 10 -16.16 13.76 -18.11
N MET A 11 -15.58 14.00 -16.93
CA MET A 11 -15.70 13.12 -15.77
C MET A 11 -17.16 12.91 -15.35
N HIS A 12 -17.97 13.97 -15.36
CA HIS A 12 -19.41 13.88 -15.06
C HIS A 12 -20.18 13.07 -16.11
N GLN A 13 -19.91 13.30 -17.40
CA GLN A 13 -20.54 12.56 -18.49
C GLN A 13 -20.22 11.07 -18.42
N GLU A 14 -18.96 10.71 -18.18
CA GLU A 14 -18.54 9.30 -18.03
C GLU A 14 -19.21 8.63 -16.81
N ALA A 15 -19.31 9.35 -15.68
CA ALA A 15 -19.99 8.84 -14.49
C ALA A 15 -21.48 8.56 -14.76
N GLU A 16 -22.19 9.47 -15.44
CA GLU A 16 -23.61 9.29 -15.81
C GLU A 16 -23.86 8.07 -16.69
N MET A 17 -22.91 7.71 -17.54
CA MET A 17 -23.02 6.54 -18.43
C MET A 17 -22.72 5.22 -17.73
N ALA A 18 -21.85 5.22 -16.72
CA ALA A 18 -21.28 4.00 -16.16
C ALA A 18 -21.76 3.65 -14.74
N TRP A 19 -22.18 4.64 -13.94
CA TRP A 19 -22.39 4.46 -12.49
C TRP A 19 -23.86 4.61 -12.07
N ALA A 20 -24.18 4.08 -10.90
CA ALA A 20 -25.49 4.25 -10.27
C ALA A 20 -25.75 5.74 -9.91
N PRO A 21 -27.01 6.19 -9.92
CA PRO A 21 -27.37 7.60 -9.69
C PRO A 21 -26.78 8.21 -8.41
N GLU A 22 -26.64 7.42 -7.35
CA GLU A 22 -26.09 7.85 -6.07
C GLU A 22 -24.60 8.21 -6.17
N LEU A 23 -23.81 7.43 -6.92
CA LEU A 23 -22.39 7.71 -7.12
C LEU A 23 -22.17 8.89 -8.08
N VAL A 24 -23.03 9.03 -9.10
CA VAL A 24 -23.04 10.21 -9.97
C VAL A 24 -23.28 11.47 -9.14
N ARG A 25 -24.22 11.42 -8.18
CA ARG A 25 -24.47 12.55 -7.28
C ARG A 25 -23.26 12.91 -6.44
N VAL A 26 -22.57 11.93 -5.84
CA VAL A 26 -21.33 12.16 -5.08
C VAL A 26 -20.27 12.85 -5.93
N MET A 27 -20.12 12.43 -7.19
CA MET A 27 -19.18 13.06 -8.11
C MET A 27 -19.54 14.53 -8.38
N LYS A 28 -20.81 14.82 -8.68
CA LYS A 28 -21.29 16.20 -8.95
C LYS A 28 -21.21 17.14 -7.76
N GLU A 29 -21.35 16.63 -6.53
CA GLU A 29 -21.21 17.42 -5.30
C GLU A 29 -19.73 17.71 -4.94
N THR A 30 -18.78 17.05 -5.60
CA THR A 30 -17.34 17.31 -5.43
C THR A 30 -16.95 18.56 -6.22
N LYS A 31 -17.03 19.73 -5.58
CA LYS A 31 -16.86 21.05 -6.22
C LYS A 31 -15.47 21.29 -6.82
N GLU A 32 -14.43 20.78 -6.17
CA GLU A 32 -13.03 21.00 -6.56
C GLU A 32 -12.29 19.67 -6.61
N PRO A 33 -12.57 18.83 -7.63
CA PRO A 33 -11.84 17.59 -7.80
C PRO A 33 -10.38 17.89 -8.15
N PHE A 34 -9.49 16.95 -7.86
CA PHE A 34 -8.08 17.06 -8.22
C PHE A 34 -7.57 15.73 -8.74
N LEU A 35 -6.60 15.81 -9.65
CA LEU A 35 -5.90 14.62 -10.11
C LEU A 35 -4.74 14.33 -9.16
N ASN A 36 -4.75 13.12 -8.59
CA ASN A 36 -3.64 12.57 -7.83
C ASN A 36 -3.06 11.36 -8.57
N ALA A 37 -1.78 11.43 -8.91
CA ALA A 37 -1.09 10.30 -9.51
C ALA A 37 -0.61 9.37 -8.39
N ILE A 38 -0.89 8.08 -8.55
CA ILE A 38 -0.50 7.04 -7.59
C ILE A 38 0.86 6.50 -8.03
N TYR A 39 1.84 6.55 -7.12
CA TYR A 39 3.18 6.03 -7.33
C TYR A 39 3.53 5.01 -6.24
N ASP A 40 4.35 4.04 -6.61
CA ASP A 40 5.03 3.13 -5.70
C ASP A 40 6.42 2.79 -6.26
N CYS A 41 7.18 1.97 -5.53
CA CYS A 41 8.53 1.58 -5.92
C CYS A 41 8.71 0.07 -5.74
N ASP A 42 9.62 -0.54 -6.51
CA ASP A 42 10.07 -1.89 -6.15
C ASP A 42 10.68 -1.88 -4.74
N PRO A 43 10.46 -2.94 -3.94
CA PRO A 43 10.97 -2.97 -2.58
C PRO A 43 12.49 -2.78 -2.52
N LEU A 44 12.94 -1.97 -1.56
CA LEU A 44 14.36 -1.73 -1.34
C LEU A 44 15.07 -3.02 -0.93
N GLU A 45 16.36 -3.16 -1.26
CA GLU A 45 17.17 -4.29 -0.79
C GLU A 45 17.72 -4.07 0.62
N GLN A 46 17.78 -2.80 1.05
CA GLN A 46 18.33 -2.36 2.33
C GLN A 46 17.62 -1.08 2.78
N ILE A 47 17.40 -0.94 4.09
CA ILE A 47 16.68 0.18 4.73
C ILE A 47 17.46 0.85 5.87
N PHE A 48 18.71 0.45 6.11
CA PHE A 48 19.60 1.18 7.02
C PHE A 48 21.03 1.23 6.48
N TRP A 49 21.78 2.27 6.86
CA TRP A 49 23.19 2.46 6.53
C TRP A 49 23.87 3.13 7.73
N ASP A 50 24.90 2.50 8.28
CA ASP A 50 25.59 2.94 9.49
C ASP A 50 24.61 3.23 10.64
N ASN A 51 24.36 4.50 10.94
CA ASN A 51 23.45 4.98 11.98
C ASN A 51 22.17 5.64 11.43
N VAL A 52 21.89 5.49 10.14
CA VAL A 52 20.71 6.05 9.46
C VAL A 52 19.78 4.91 9.08
N VAL A 53 18.48 5.06 9.38
CA VAL A 53 17.44 4.07 9.07
C VAL A 53 16.24 4.74 8.40
N LEU A 54 15.69 4.09 7.39
CA LEU A 54 14.44 4.48 6.75
C LEU A 54 13.27 3.73 7.40
N ILE A 55 12.17 4.46 7.62
CA ILE A 55 10.91 3.93 8.14
C ILE A 55 9.74 4.53 7.36
N GLY A 56 8.57 3.90 7.44
CA GLY A 56 7.37 4.39 6.79
C GLY A 56 7.50 4.47 5.27
N ASP A 57 6.79 5.40 4.64
CA ASP A 57 6.75 5.52 3.16
C ASP A 57 8.14 5.74 2.53
N ALA A 58 9.13 6.21 3.30
CA ALA A 58 10.51 6.32 2.81
C ALA A 58 11.20 4.94 2.64
N ALA A 59 10.81 3.95 3.45
CA ALA A 59 11.32 2.57 3.35
C ALA A 59 10.46 1.70 2.44
N HIS A 60 9.15 1.97 2.34
CA HIS A 60 8.21 1.12 1.60
C HIS A 60 7.12 1.94 0.87
N PRO A 61 7.50 2.72 -0.16
CA PRO A 61 6.54 3.45 -0.98
C PRO A 61 5.51 2.49 -1.58
N THR A 62 4.23 2.68 -1.29
CA THR A 62 3.17 1.73 -1.63
C THR A 62 1.95 2.40 -2.24
N THR A 63 1.22 1.65 -3.06
CA THR A 63 -0.08 2.10 -3.56
C THR A 63 -1.14 2.06 -2.44
N PRO A 64 -2.19 2.91 -2.48
CA PRO A 64 -3.18 2.98 -1.40
C PRO A 64 -4.09 1.74 -1.35
N HIS A 65 -4.02 0.85 -2.34
CA HIS A 65 -4.98 -0.23 -2.54
C HIS A 65 -4.91 -1.36 -1.51
N GLY A 66 -3.80 -1.44 -0.75
CA GLY A 66 -3.64 -2.32 0.41
C GLY A 66 -4.13 -1.71 1.73
N LEU A 67 -4.43 -0.41 1.77
CA LEU A 67 -5.00 0.30 2.93
C LEU A 67 -4.19 0.12 4.24
N ARG A 68 -2.85 0.09 4.15
CA ARG A 68 -1.97 -0.23 5.29
C ARG A 68 -0.73 0.65 5.49
N SER A 69 -0.46 1.66 4.66
CA SER A 69 0.76 2.50 4.79
C SER A 69 0.98 3.05 6.20
N THR A 70 -0.08 3.60 6.80
CA THR A 70 -0.02 4.12 8.18
C THR A 70 0.27 3.02 9.19
N ASN A 71 -0.38 1.87 9.07
CA ASN A 71 -0.15 0.73 9.96
C ASN A 71 1.28 0.21 9.82
N MET A 72 1.81 0.15 8.59
CA MET A 72 3.19 -0.25 8.31
C MET A 72 4.18 0.69 8.98
N SER A 73 3.97 2.01 8.85
CA SER A 73 4.80 3.04 9.47
C SER A 73 4.79 2.99 11.00
N VAL A 74 3.61 2.76 11.61
CA VAL A 74 3.48 2.60 13.07
C VAL A 74 4.21 1.34 13.55
N LEU A 75 4.10 0.24 12.80
CA LEU A 75 4.80 -1.00 13.12
C LEU A 75 6.32 -0.88 12.99
N ASP A 76 6.81 -0.12 12.01
CA ASP A 76 8.23 0.16 11.89
C ASP A 76 8.74 0.89 13.13
N ALA A 77 8.05 1.93 13.59
CA ALA A 77 8.43 2.66 14.79
C ALA A 77 8.42 1.76 16.03
N ALA A 78 7.40 0.91 16.19
CA ALA A 78 7.30 -0.01 17.32
C ALA A 78 8.42 -1.07 17.32
N VAL A 79 8.72 -1.66 16.16
CA VAL A 79 9.76 -2.68 16.03
C VAL A 79 11.15 -2.06 16.19
N LEU A 80 11.40 -0.89 15.59
CA LEU A 80 12.65 -0.15 15.77
C LEU A 80 12.88 0.19 17.24
N GLY A 81 11.86 0.69 17.94
CA GLY A 81 11.93 0.97 19.38
C GLY A 81 12.33 -0.26 20.20
N LYS A 82 11.70 -1.41 19.95
CA LYS A 82 12.03 -2.68 20.60
C LYS A 82 13.47 -3.14 20.32
N CYS A 83 13.94 -3.02 19.08
CA CYS A 83 15.31 -3.36 18.72
C CYS A 83 16.31 -2.45 19.45
N LEU A 84 16.07 -1.15 19.49
CA LEU A 84 16.93 -0.19 20.19
C LEU A 84 16.94 -0.44 21.70
N GLU A 85 15.79 -0.74 22.31
CA GLU A 85 15.68 -1.10 23.72
C GLU A 85 16.46 -2.38 24.05
N LYS A 86 16.34 -3.42 23.22
CA LYS A 86 16.99 -4.72 23.41
C LYS A 86 18.52 -4.64 23.35
N TRP A 87 19.06 -3.93 22.37
CA TRP A 87 20.51 -3.92 22.10
C TRP A 87 21.25 -2.77 22.80
N GLY A 88 20.55 -1.67 23.08
CA GLY A 88 21.13 -0.44 23.61
C GLY A 88 21.96 0.33 22.57
N VAL A 89 22.32 1.57 22.93
CA VAL A 89 23.05 2.50 22.04
C VAL A 89 24.44 1.98 21.65
N GLU A 90 25.09 1.23 22.55
CA GLU A 90 26.42 0.64 22.32
C GLU A 90 26.42 -0.41 21.21
N ASN A 91 25.28 -1.04 20.91
CA ASN A 91 25.12 -2.07 19.89
C ASN A 91 24.14 -1.64 18.79
N LEU A 92 24.22 -0.36 18.37
CA LEU A 92 23.30 0.22 17.39
C LEU A 92 23.25 -0.57 16.07
N SER A 93 24.39 -1.03 15.54
CA SER A 93 24.44 -1.82 14.29
C SER A 93 23.57 -3.07 14.42
N SER A 94 23.72 -3.82 15.51
CA SER A 94 22.93 -5.03 15.77
C SER A 94 21.43 -4.72 15.90
N ALA A 95 21.08 -3.59 16.50
CA ALA A 95 19.69 -3.14 16.58
C ALA A 95 19.08 -2.89 15.19
N LEU A 96 19.82 -2.17 14.32
CA LEU A 96 19.36 -1.83 12.98
C LEU A 96 19.34 -3.05 12.04
N GLU A 97 20.28 -3.98 12.19
CA GLU A 97 20.28 -5.28 11.51
C GLU A 97 19.05 -6.14 11.89
N GLU A 98 18.72 -6.20 13.18
CA GLU A 98 17.52 -6.92 13.63
C GLU A 98 16.23 -6.23 13.15
N TYR A 99 16.18 -4.90 13.19
CA TYR A 99 15.06 -4.13 12.64
C TYR A 99 14.85 -4.44 11.15
N GLN A 100 15.92 -4.35 10.34
CA GLN A 100 15.84 -4.63 8.90
C GLN A 100 15.42 -6.06 8.61
N SER A 101 16.06 -7.05 9.23
CA SER A 101 15.73 -8.46 9.01
C SER A 101 14.29 -8.81 9.42
N THR A 102 13.72 -8.07 10.37
CA THR A 102 12.32 -8.22 10.79
C THR A 102 11.35 -7.52 9.83
N ARG A 103 11.63 -6.26 9.46
CA ARG A 103 10.65 -5.39 8.77
C ARG A 103 10.72 -5.43 7.27
N LEU A 104 11.92 -5.60 6.69
CA LEU A 104 12.08 -5.54 5.24
C LEU A 104 11.28 -6.64 4.51
N PRO A 105 11.37 -7.94 4.89
CA PRO A 105 10.60 -8.98 4.19
C PRO A 105 9.08 -8.78 4.29
N VAL A 106 8.61 -8.19 5.39
CA VAL A 106 7.19 -7.91 5.62
C VAL A 106 6.71 -6.81 4.69
N THR A 107 7.36 -5.66 4.74
CA THR A 107 6.97 -4.47 3.98
C THR A 107 7.11 -4.71 2.48
N SER A 108 8.14 -5.42 2.02
CA SER A 108 8.31 -5.81 0.62
C SER A 108 7.12 -6.61 0.08
N LYS A 109 6.65 -7.64 0.81
CA LYS A 109 5.48 -8.42 0.37
C LYS A 109 4.21 -7.58 0.36
N GLN A 110 4.06 -6.68 1.32
CA GLN A 110 2.89 -5.80 1.42
C GLN A 110 2.84 -4.77 0.29
N VAL A 111 3.97 -4.16 -0.10
CA VAL A 111 4.07 -3.25 -1.25
C VAL A 111 3.67 -3.96 -2.54
N LEU A 112 4.26 -5.13 -2.81
CA LEU A 112 3.96 -5.91 -4.02
C LEU A 112 2.50 -6.35 -4.08
N HIS A 113 1.94 -6.77 -2.93
CA HIS A 113 0.54 -7.14 -2.86
C HIS A 113 -0.39 -5.94 -3.08
N ALA A 114 -0.10 -4.78 -2.47
CA ALA A 114 -0.86 -3.56 -2.71
C ALA A 114 -0.84 -3.15 -4.18
N ARG A 115 0.34 -3.21 -4.84
CA ARG A 115 0.49 -2.98 -6.28
C ARG A 115 -0.40 -3.92 -7.10
N ARG A 116 -0.39 -5.20 -6.78
CA ARG A 116 -1.22 -6.22 -7.45
C ARG A 116 -2.71 -5.90 -7.31
N LEU A 117 -3.17 -5.60 -6.08
CA LEU A 117 -4.55 -5.18 -5.83
C LEU A 117 -4.92 -3.92 -6.62
N GLY A 118 -4.00 -2.95 -6.73
CA GLY A 118 -4.21 -1.75 -7.52
C GLY A 118 -4.45 -2.04 -8.98
N ARG A 119 -3.62 -2.90 -9.56
CA ARG A 119 -3.77 -3.33 -10.96
C ARG A 119 -5.10 -4.05 -11.19
N LEU A 120 -5.47 -4.98 -10.31
CA LEU A 120 -6.75 -5.69 -10.37
C LEU A 120 -7.96 -4.74 -10.30
N LYS A 121 -7.98 -3.85 -9.29
CA LYS A 121 -9.07 -2.91 -9.06
C LYS A 121 -9.25 -1.89 -10.20
N GLN A 122 -8.18 -1.63 -10.96
CA GLN A 122 -8.19 -0.74 -12.12
C GLN A 122 -8.44 -1.49 -13.44
N GLY A 123 -8.64 -2.81 -13.41
CA GLY A 123 -8.85 -3.63 -14.61
C GLY A 123 -7.61 -3.74 -15.51
N LEU A 124 -6.41 -3.51 -14.96
CA LEU A 124 -5.16 -3.64 -15.71
C LEU A 124 -4.80 -5.11 -15.93
N ILE A 125 -4.22 -5.40 -17.09
CA ILE A 125 -3.78 -6.76 -17.46
C ILE A 125 -2.63 -7.19 -16.56
N LEU A 126 -2.73 -8.40 -16.01
CA LEU A 126 -1.68 -9.08 -15.27
C LEU A 126 -1.18 -10.26 -16.09
N ALA A 127 0.13 -10.54 -16.03
CA ALA A 127 0.75 -11.54 -16.90
C ALA A 127 0.35 -12.99 -16.53
N ASP A 128 -0.12 -13.21 -15.31
CA ASP A 128 -0.41 -14.51 -14.72
C ASP A 128 -1.90 -14.87 -14.73
N ARG A 129 -2.76 -14.05 -15.35
CA ARG A 129 -4.22 -14.27 -15.37
C ARG A 129 -4.92 -13.52 -16.49
N GLU A 130 -6.14 -13.94 -16.77
CA GLU A 130 -7.06 -13.17 -17.61
C GLU A 130 -7.46 -11.85 -16.92
N PRO A 131 -7.81 -10.80 -17.70
CA PRO A 131 -8.28 -9.52 -17.18
C PRO A 131 -9.45 -9.71 -16.20
N PHE A 132 -9.36 -9.05 -15.05
CA PHE A 132 -10.43 -9.10 -14.05
C PHE A 132 -11.69 -8.39 -14.58
N ASP A 133 -12.80 -9.14 -14.67
CA ASP A 133 -14.13 -8.59 -14.95
C ASP A 133 -15.01 -8.72 -13.69
N PRO A 134 -15.43 -7.61 -13.06
CA PRO A 134 -16.28 -7.64 -11.88
C PRO A 134 -17.65 -8.29 -12.12
N LYS A 135 -18.13 -8.38 -13.36
CA LYS A 135 -19.41 -9.02 -13.70
C LYS A 135 -19.34 -10.54 -13.75
N THR A 136 -18.14 -11.09 -13.95
CA THR A 136 -17.90 -12.54 -14.03
C THR A 136 -16.88 -13.01 -13.00
N ALA A 137 -16.63 -12.19 -11.97
CA ALA A 137 -15.65 -12.46 -10.93
C ALA A 137 -15.94 -13.80 -10.23
N SER A 138 -14.91 -14.63 -10.12
CA SER A 138 -14.98 -15.88 -9.38
C SER A 138 -14.95 -15.64 -7.87
N LEU A 139 -15.24 -16.68 -7.08
CA LEU A 139 -15.07 -16.63 -5.63
C LEU A 139 -13.60 -16.35 -5.24
N GLU A 140 -12.66 -16.95 -5.97
CA GLU A 140 -11.22 -16.79 -5.75
C GLU A 140 -10.78 -15.34 -6.03
N ASP A 141 -11.33 -14.71 -7.05
CA ASP A 141 -11.10 -13.27 -7.29
C ASP A 141 -11.63 -12.41 -6.14
N CYS A 142 -12.84 -12.72 -5.66
CA CYS A 142 -13.44 -12.00 -4.56
C CYS A 142 -12.62 -12.18 -3.27
N GLU A 143 -12.04 -13.36 -3.05
CA GLU A 143 -11.14 -13.63 -1.95
C GLU A 143 -9.83 -12.85 -2.10
N GLU A 144 -9.20 -12.88 -3.26
CA GLU A 144 -7.95 -12.14 -3.53
C GLU A 144 -8.08 -10.64 -3.21
N LEU A 145 -9.23 -10.05 -3.51
CA LEU A 145 -9.50 -8.63 -3.25
C LEU A 145 -9.76 -8.28 -1.77
N GLN A 146 -9.96 -9.27 -0.89
CA GLN A 146 -10.24 -9.02 0.52
C GLN A 146 -9.01 -8.51 1.26
N GLN A 147 -9.20 -7.43 2.02
CA GLN A 147 -8.12 -6.82 2.78
C GLN A 147 -7.49 -7.77 3.81
N LYS A 148 -8.26 -8.74 4.34
CA LYS A 148 -7.73 -9.73 5.31
C LYS A 148 -6.61 -10.61 4.74
N ASN A 149 -6.51 -10.70 3.41
CA ASN A 149 -5.51 -11.49 2.69
C ASN A 149 -4.20 -10.73 2.44
N MET A 150 -4.08 -9.50 2.95
CA MET A 150 -2.81 -8.78 2.95
C MET A 150 -1.73 -9.62 3.66
N PRO A 151 -0.52 -9.78 3.09
CA PRO A 151 0.57 -10.45 3.77
C PRO A 151 0.80 -9.87 5.16
N PHE A 152 0.92 -10.74 6.18
CA PHE A 152 1.12 -10.35 7.57
C PHE A 152 0.01 -9.44 8.12
N PHE A 153 -1.24 -9.70 7.73
CA PHE A 153 -2.40 -8.92 8.23
C PHE A 153 -2.58 -9.07 9.74
N ALA A 154 -2.50 -10.31 10.26
CA ALA A 154 -2.66 -10.68 11.66
C ALA A 154 -1.32 -11.05 12.34
N ASP A 155 -0.47 -11.81 11.64
CA ASP A 155 0.80 -12.32 12.19
C ASP A 155 1.95 -11.39 11.81
N ILE A 156 2.17 -10.36 12.63
CA ILE A 156 3.27 -9.42 12.41
C ILE A 156 4.53 -9.96 13.09
N PRO A 157 5.61 -10.26 12.34
CA PRO A 157 6.88 -10.65 12.92
C PRO A 157 7.40 -9.58 13.89
N LEU A 158 7.73 -10.00 15.10
CA LEU A 158 8.38 -9.19 16.11
C LEU A 158 9.85 -9.60 16.25
N PRO A 159 10.71 -8.70 16.78
CA PRO A 159 12.09 -9.05 17.12
C PRO A 159 12.14 -10.30 18.00
N LEU A 160 13.20 -11.11 17.83
CA LEU A 160 13.36 -12.35 18.59
C LEU A 160 13.55 -12.01 20.08
N ASN A 161 12.75 -12.63 20.95
CA ASN A 161 12.77 -12.47 22.41
C ASN A 161 12.35 -11.09 22.96
N SER A 162 11.40 -10.42 22.31
CA SER A 162 10.72 -9.24 22.91
C SER A 162 9.78 -9.59 24.05
#